data_AF-A0A6N9TYK8-F1
#
_entry.id   AF-A0A6N9TYK8-F1
#
_cell.length_a   1.000
_cell.length_b   1.000
_cell.length_c   1.000
_cell.angle_alpha   90.00
_cell.angle_beta   90.00
_cell.angle_gamma   90.00
#
_symmetry.space_group_name_H-M   'P 1'
#
loop_
_entity.id
_entity.type
_entity.pdbx_description
1 polymer ?
#
loop_
_entity_poly.entity_id
_entity_poly.type
_entity_poly.pdbx_seq_one_letter_code
_entity_poly.pdbx_strand_id
1 'polypeptide(L)'
;MPLDTPGARGPAVEAEPLGEKEAEDRLRGICFKTGPPRTVGVELEWLIHDRERPEVAVSHERLTAAAEAVRATPLDSALTFEPGGQLELSSRPAGSLTACVDAVSADLAAVRAVLDRSGLEPVGLGVDPRHPPRRLLQEPRYTAMEAALDRSGSAGRAMMCTSASVQVCVDAGEEEPGPLGYGRRWQLAHLLGAVLVAAFANSPYRQGVRTGWRSTRQALWDALDPARTLAPAGRGSPRDAWTAHVLDTSVMCVRSDDGTPWGVPEGLTFRDWIRGGSPRPPVLADLDYHVTTLFPPVRPRGHLELRMIDAQSGPDGWLVPLAVTTALFDDPEAAETVYRTVKPLAETAGPSPAPRNPLWRTAARDGLADPELAAAAT
;
A
#
# COMPACT_ATOMS: atom_id res chain seq x y z
N MET A 1 -4.83 8.06 16.44
CA MET A 1 -5.98 7.18 16.13
C MET A 1 -5.50 5.75 16.34
N PRO A 2 -6.32 4.83 16.87
CA PRO A 2 -5.88 3.45 17.04
C PRO A 2 -5.43 2.90 15.69
N LEU A 3 -4.23 2.34 15.63
CA LEU A 3 -3.75 1.55 14.50
C LEU A 3 -4.75 0.39 14.37
N ASP A 4 -5.56 0.43 13.31
CA ASP A 4 -6.55 -0.61 13.02
C ASP A 4 -5.77 -1.90 12.73
N THR A 5 -5.65 -2.79 13.71
CA THR A 5 -5.30 -4.18 13.45
C THR A 5 -6.35 -4.73 12.48
N PRO A 6 -5.99 -5.18 11.27
CA PRO A 6 -6.96 -5.70 10.31
C PRO A 6 -7.59 -6.98 10.89
N GLY A 7 -8.85 -6.90 11.34
CA GLY A 7 -9.63 -8.08 11.77
C GLY A 7 -10.23 -8.02 13.17
N ALA A 8 -10.01 -6.98 13.97
CA ALA A 8 -10.56 -6.90 15.32
C ALA A 8 -11.64 -5.82 15.45
N ARG A 9 -12.86 -6.06 14.94
CA ARG A 9 -14.06 -5.39 15.47
C ARG A 9 -15.16 -6.43 15.71
N GLY A 10 -15.79 -6.30 16.88
CA GLY A 10 -16.76 -7.23 17.47
C GLY A 10 -18.12 -7.29 16.76
N PRO A 11 -19.12 -7.94 17.38
CA PRO A 11 -20.25 -8.56 16.71
C PRO A 11 -21.15 -7.57 15.95
N ALA A 12 -21.70 -8.03 14.82
CA ALA A 12 -22.80 -7.39 14.11
C ALA A 12 -24.10 -7.41 14.95
N VAL A 13 -24.21 -6.48 15.90
CA VAL A 13 -25.50 -6.08 16.47
C VAL A 13 -26.19 -5.17 15.45
N GLU A 14 -27.44 -5.47 15.09
CA GLU A 14 -28.37 -4.73 14.19
C GLU A 14 -27.82 -3.40 13.64
N ALA A 15 -26.87 -3.49 12.71
CA ALA A 15 -26.29 -2.30 12.11
C ALA A 15 -27.24 -1.80 11.01
N GLU A 16 -27.53 -0.51 11.01
CA GLU A 16 -28.44 0.09 10.04
C GLU A 16 -27.91 -0.11 8.60
N PRO A 17 -28.79 -0.48 7.65
CA PRO A 17 -28.43 -0.53 6.24
C PRO A 17 -27.85 0.80 5.76
N LEU A 18 -26.70 0.74 5.10
CA LEU A 18 -25.98 1.90 4.60
C LEU A 18 -26.63 2.42 3.32
N GLY A 19 -27.01 3.71 3.30
CA GLY A 19 -27.49 4.39 2.10
C GLY A 19 -26.36 4.91 1.20
N GLU A 20 -26.64 5.12 -0.09
CA GLU A 20 -25.63 5.62 -1.05
C GLU A 20 -25.12 7.00 -0.68
N LYS A 21 -26.02 7.92 -0.33
CA LYS A 21 -25.66 9.27 0.13
C LYS A 21 -24.79 9.23 1.39
N GLU A 22 -25.13 8.37 2.34
CA GLU A 22 -24.37 8.20 3.59
C GLU A 22 -22.96 7.67 3.30
N ALA A 23 -22.84 6.69 2.40
CA ALA A 23 -21.56 6.17 1.94
C ALA A 23 -20.70 7.27 1.28
N GLU A 24 -21.30 8.09 0.42
CA GLU A 24 -20.58 9.20 -0.22
C GLU A 24 -20.14 10.26 0.79
N ASP A 25 -21.03 10.69 1.70
CA ASP A 25 -20.71 11.68 2.73
C ASP A 25 -19.59 11.18 3.67
N ARG A 26 -19.62 9.90 4.02
CA ARG A 26 -18.55 9.23 4.78
C ARG A 26 -17.21 9.31 4.04
N LEU A 27 -17.17 8.90 2.77
CA LEU A 27 -15.94 8.89 1.97
C LEU A 27 -15.36 10.29 1.78
N ARG A 28 -16.20 11.29 1.47
CA ARG A 28 -15.77 12.69 1.35
C ARG A 28 -15.21 13.24 2.66
N GLY A 29 -15.77 12.84 3.80
CA GLY A 29 -15.39 13.34 5.13
C GLY A 29 -14.13 12.71 5.73
N ILE A 30 -13.81 11.44 5.42
CA ILE A 30 -12.71 10.73 6.11
C ILE A 30 -11.45 10.57 5.28
N CYS A 31 -11.55 10.57 3.95
CA CYS A 31 -10.41 10.22 3.09
C CYS A 31 -9.40 11.36 2.95
N PHE A 32 -9.82 12.61 3.08
CA PHE A 32 -8.96 13.79 3.02
C PHE A 32 -9.22 14.69 4.24
N LYS A 33 -8.46 14.47 5.33
CA LYS A 33 -8.52 15.32 6.51
C LYS A 33 -7.58 16.49 6.27
N THR A 34 -8.16 17.65 6.00
CA THR A 34 -7.40 18.83 5.61
C THR A 34 -6.92 19.62 6.82
N GLY A 35 -5.75 20.23 6.66
CA GLY A 35 -5.03 20.98 7.67
C GLY A 35 -3.57 21.19 7.25
N PRO A 36 -2.83 22.06 7.95
CA PRO A 36 -1.42 22.25 7.67
C PRO A 36 -0.67 20.91 7.83
N PRO A 37 0.16 20.50 6.85
CA PRO A 37 1.02 19.33 7.01
C PRO A 37 1.93 19.47 8.22
N ARG A 38 1.90 18.48 9.11
CA ARG A 38 2.64 18.49 10.39
C ARG A 38 3.18 17.14 10.77
N THR A 39 2.68 16.07 10.16
CA THR A 39 3.01 14.71 10.54
C THR A 39 3.40 13.86 9.35
N VAL A 40 4.31 12.93 9.64
CA VAL A 40 4.79 11.90 8.73
C VAL A 40 4.70 10.55 9.42
N GLY A 41 4.38 9.51 8.66
CA GLY A 41 4.50 8.12 9.08
C GLY A 41 5.08 7.26 7.96
N VAL A 42 5.44 6.03 8.31
CA VAL A 42 5.94 5.05 7.35
C VAL A 42 5.41 3.67 7.69
N GLU A 43 5.04 2.90 6.66
CA GLU A 43 4.79 1.47 6.76
C GLU A 43 5.90 0.73 6.01
N LEU A 44 6.53 -0.22 6.69
CA LEU A 44 7.70 -0.92 6.19
C LEU A 44 7.45 -2.42 6.22
N GLU A 45 7.59 -3.05 5.06
CA GLU A 45 7.49 -4.50 4.93
C GLU A 45 8.87 -5.10 4.63
N TRP A 46 9.14 -6.28 5.17
CA TRP A 46 10.34 -7.06 4.87
C TRP A 46 10.02 -8.53 4.62
N LEU A 47 10.73 -9.11 3.65
CA LEU A 47 10.81 -10.56 3.50
C LEU A 47 11.64 -11.14 4.66
N ILE A 48 11.30 -12.33 5.16
CA ILE A 48 12.08 -12.99 6.22
C ILE A 48 12.87 -14.15 5.60
N HIS A 49 14.19 -14.05 5.64
CA HIS A 49 15.11 -15.07 5.10
C HIS A 49 15.91 -15.75 6.22
N ASP A 50 16.40 -16.95 5.92
CA ASP A 50 17.46 -17.58 6.71
C ASP A 50 18.78 -16.85 6.42
N ARG A 51 19.46 -16.38 7.47
CA ARG A 51 20.67 -15.55 7.35
C ARG A 51 21.84 -16.30 6.72
N GLU A 52 21.97 -17.59 7.00
CA GLU A 52 23.10 -18.40 6.52
C GLU A 52 22.77 -19.07 5.17
N ARG A 53 21.48 -19.32 4.90
CA ARG A 53 20.99 -20.00 3.69
C ARG A 53 19.84 -19.24 3.04
N PRO A 54 20.08 -18.02 2.50
CA PRO A 54 19.02 -17.17 1.93
C PRO A 54 18.38 -17.77 0.65
N GLU A 55 18.94 -18.83 0.10
CA GLU A 55 18.39 -19.64 -0.99
C GLU A 55 17.37 -20.69 -0.53
N VAL A 56 17.29 -20.96 0.76
CA VAL A 56 16.36 -21.93 1.34
C VAL A 56 15.17 -21.20 1.94
N ALA A 57 13.97 -21.57 1.50
CA ALA A 57 12.75 -21.04 2.08
C ALA A 57 12.68 -21.40 3.58
N VAL A 58 12.49 -20.39 4.43
CA VAL A 58 12.26 -20.61 5.86
C VAL A 58 11.02 -21.48 6.04
N SER A 59 11.06 -22.47 6.94
CA SER A 59 9.90 -23.34 7.18
C SER A 59 8.75 -22.58 7.83
N HIS A 60 7.53 -23.06 7.63
CA HIS A 60 6.32 -22.50 8.25
C HIS A 60 6.46 -22.41 9.77
N GLU A 61 6.90 -23.50 10.40
CA GLU A 61 7.12 -23.59 11.84
C GLU A 61 8.09 -22.53 12.36
N ARG A 62 9.21 -22.32 11.65
CA ARG A 62 10.20 -21.29 12.02
C ARG A 62 9.64 -19.88 11.86
N LEU A 63 8.88 -19.60 10.80
CA LEU A 63 8.25 -18.29 10.60
C LEU A 63 7.18 -18.03 11.66
N THR A 64 6.36 -19.02 12.00
CA THR A 64 5.36 -18.91 13.07
C THR A 64 6.02 -18.64 14.43
N ALA A 65 7.02 -19.43 14.81
CA ALA A 65 7.74 -19.24 16.08
C ALA A 65 8.44 -17.87 16.14
N ALA A 66 9.04 -17.42 15.03
CA ALA A 66 9.65 -16.10 14.94
C ALA A 66 8.59 -14.99 15.07
N ALA A 67 7.45 -15.13 14.40
CA ALA A 67 6.36 -14.17 14.49
C ALA A 67 5.80 -14.05 15.91
N GLU A 68 5.62 -15.17 16.62
CA GLU A 68 5.22 -15.19 18.03
C GLU A 68 6.24 -14.47 18.93
N ALA A 69 7.53 -14.74 18.72
CA ALA A 69 8.60 -14.09 19.49
C ALA A 69 8.66 -12.57 19.23
N VAL A 70 8.48 -12.13 17.99
CA VAL A 70 8.46 -10.70 17.66
C VAL A 70 7.20 -10.03 18.22
N ARG A 71 6.03 -10.68 18.18
CA ARG A 71 4.79 -10.15 18.80
C ARG A 71 4.90 -9.92 20.31
N ALA A 72 5.77 -10.65 20.99
CA ALA A 72 6.05 -10.45 22.42
C ALA A 72 7.00 -9.28 22.70
N THR A 73 7.54 -8.63 21.66
CA THR A 73 8.46 -7.49 21.78
C THR A 73 7.64 -6.21 21.92
N PRO A 74 7.90 -5.36 22.94
CA PRO A 74 7.28 -4.05 23.03
C PRO A 74 7.79 -3.16 21.88
N LEU A 75 6.87 -2.68 21.05
CA LEU A 75 7.14 -1.80 19.91
C LEU A 75 6.20 -0.59 19.98
N ASP A 76 6.66 0.57 19.50
CA ASP A 76 5.79 1.74 19.35
C ASP A 76 4.88 1.63 18.11
N SER A 77 5.45 1.08 17.03
CA SER A 77 4.79 0.76 15.77
C SER A 77 3.81 -0.40 15.92
N ALA A 78 2.75 -0.40 15.11
CA ALA A 78 1.93 -1.60 14.96
C ALA A 78 2.71 -2.67 14.20
N LEU A 79 2.73 -3.88 14.75
CA LEU A 79 3.32 -5.06 14.12
C LEU A 79 2.23 -5.94 13.52
N THR A 80 2.37 -6.18 12.22
CA THR A 80 1.51 -7.04 11.41
C THR A 80 2.36 -8.03 10.61
N PHE A 81 1.71 -9.03 10.06
CA PHE A 81 2.33 -9.96 9.13
C PHE A 81 1.43 -10.10 7.91
N GLU A 82 2.04 -10.02 6.73
CA GLU A 82 1.36 -10.19 5.44
C GLU A 82 1.14 -11.67 5.11
N PRO A 83 0.29 -12.00 4.12
CA PRO A 83 -0.11 -13.38 3.84
C PRO A 83 1.04 -14.38 3.70
N GLY A 84 2.19 -13.96 3.13
CA GLY A 84 3.37 -14.80 2.94
C GLY A 84 4.32 -14.86 4.14
N GLY A 85 3.99 -14.20 5.25
CA GLY A 85 4.86 -14.09 6.42
C GLY A 85 5.85 -12.93 6.37
N GLN A 86 5.66 -11.98 5.46
CA GLN A 86 6.41 -10.72 5.51
C GLN A 86 6.08 -10.01 6.81
N LEU A 87 7.10 -9.42 7.42
CA LEU A 87 6.93 -8.62 8.62
C LEU A 87 6.60 -7.19 8.20
N GLU A 88 5.60 -6.59 8.82
CA GLU A 88 5.24 -5.19 8.62
C GLU A 88 5.31 -4.40 9.93
N LEU A 89 5.92 -3.21 9.88
CA LEU A 89 5.85 -2.19 10.92
C LEU A 89 5.15 -0.95 10.37
N SER A 90 4.04 -0.55 10.98
CA SER A 90 3.34 0.71 10.69
C SER A 90 3.57 1.70 11.83
N SER A 91 4.32 2.77 11.54
CA SER A 91 4.74 3.75 12.55
C SER A 91 3.55 4.53 13.10
N ARG A 92 3.71 5.09 14.30
CA ARG A 92 2.83 6.19 14.71
C ARG A 92 3.09 7.43 13.85
N PRO A 93 2.08 8.29 13.64
CA PRO A 93 2.31 9.61 13.06
C PRO A 93 3.25 10.42 13.95
N ALA A 94 4.37 10.87 13.41
CA ALA A 94 5.39 11.63 14.12
C ALA A 94 5.36 13.10 13.68
N GLY A 95 5.66 14.01 14.61
CA GLY A 95 5.68 15.46 14.33
C GLY A 95 6.92 15.95 13.56
N SER A 96 7.85 15.06 13.21
CA SER A 96 9.01 15.36 12.37
C SER A 96 9.57 14.08 11.74
N LEU A 97 10.32 14.24 10.65
CA LEU A 97 11.05 13.15 10.01
C LEU A 97 12.00 12.45 10.99
N THR A 98 12.80 13.20 11.76
CA THR A 98 13.75 12.63 12.73
C THR A 98 13.03 11.82 13.80
N ALA A 99 11.91 12.31 14.35
CA ALA A 99 11.15 11.56 15.34
C ALA A 99 10.56 10.25 14.78
N CYS A 100 10.10 10.26 13.51
CA CYS A 100 9.68 9.04 12.81
C CYS A 100 10.85 8.06 12.66
N VAL A 101 11.99 8.56 12.20
CA VAL A 101 13.20 7.76 12.00
C VAL A 101 13.68 7.12 13.29
N ASP A 102 13.79 7.89 14.37
CA ASP A 102 14.27 7.41 15.67
C ASP A 102 13.36 6.31 16.23
N ALA A 103 12.03 6.51 16.19
CA ALA A 103 11.07 5.55 16.70
C ALA A 103 11.10 4.23 15.92
N VAL A 104 11.05 4.30 14.58
CA VAL A 104 11.02 3.10 13.73
C VAL A 104 12.37 2.39 13.72
N SER A 105 13.47 3.12 13.82
CA SER A 105 14.82 2.52 13.95
C SER A 105 14.96 1.73 15.26
N ALA A 106 14.42 2.25 16.36
CA ALA A 106 14.41 1.56 17.65
C ALA A 106 13.57 0.27 17.60
N ASP A 107 12.37 0.33 17.03
CA ASP A 107 11.51 -0.84 16.83
C ASP A 107 12.19 -1.89 15.93
N LEU A 108 12.75 -1.47 14.80
CA LEU A 108 13.43 -2.37 13.86
C LEU A 108 14.68 -3.01 14.48
N ALA A 109 15.44 -2.29 15.31
CA ALA A 109 16.56 -2.85 16.06
C ALA A 109 16.09 -3.95 17.03
N ALA A 110 14.98 -3.74 17.74
CA ALA A 110 14.40 -4.73 18.64
C ALA A 110 13.92 -5.98 17.87
N VAL A 111 13.20 -5.79 16.76
CA VAL A 111 12.76 -6.87 15.86
C VAL A 111 13.95 -7.69 15.35
N ARG A 112 15.02 -7.02 14.87
CA ARG A 112 16.23 -7.68 14.39
C ARG A 112 16.89 -8.53 15.46
N ALA A 113 17.04 -8.00 16.68
CA ALA A 113 17.62 -8.73 17.80
C ALA A 113 16.82 -9.99 18.16
N VAL A 114 15.51 -10.03 17.88
CA VAL A 114 14.65 -11.20 18.10
C VAL A 114 14.83 -12.23 16.98
N LEU A 115 14.77 -11.79 15.73
CA LEU A 115 14.93 -12.65 14.56
C LEU A 115 16.32 -13.31 14.51
N ASP A 116 17.36 -12.56 14.90
CA ASP A 116 18.74 -13.01 14.92
C ASP A 116 18.95 -14.26 15.80
N ARG A 117 18.23 -14.34 16.93
CA ARG A 117 18.27 -15.52 17.82
C ARG A 117 17.78 -16.82 17.15
N SER A 118 17.01 -16.68 16.08
CA SER A 118 16.48 -17.80 15.27
C SER A 118 17.25 -18.00 13.96
N GLY A 119 18.35 -17.27 13.76
CA GLY A 119 19.11 -17.25 12.51
C GLY A 119 18.32 -16.68 11.33
N LEU A 120 17.33 -15.81 11.59
CA LEU A 120 16.50 -15.17 10.58
C LEU A 120 16.83 -13.69 10.47
N GLU A 121 16.60 -13.11 9.30
CA GLU A 121 16.80 -11.69 9.06
C GLU A 121 15.69 -11.08 8.19
N PRO A 122 15.32 -9.81 8.46
CA PRO A 122 14.46 -9.04 7.57
C PRO A 122 15.27 -8.51 6.37
N VAL A 123 14.78 -8.77 5.16
CA VAL A 123 15.45 -8.44 3.89
C VAL A 123 14.57 -7.48 3.08
N GLY A 124 15.16 -6.34 2.69
CA GLY A 124 14.50 -5.33 1.87
C GLY A 124 14.69 -5.58 0.37
N LEU A 125 13.66 -6.16 -0.25
CA LEU A 125 13.52 -6.40 -1.69
C LEU A 125 12.05 -6.24 -2.07
N GLY A 126 11.77 -5.64 -3.23
CA GLY A 126 10.38 -5.42 -3.66
C GLY A 126 9.59 -6.71 -3.92
N VAL A 127 10.29 -7.76 -4.38
CA VAL A 127 9.77 -9.10 -4.64
C VAL A 127 10.81 -10.15 -4.25
N ASP A 128 10.38 -11.28 -3.68
CA ASP A 128 11.22 -12.45 -3.42
C ASP A 128 11.79 -12.97 -4.76
N PRO A 129 13.13 -12.93 -4.94
CA PRO A 129 13.74 -13.27 -6.21
C PRO A 129 13.78 -14.77 -6.47
N ARG A 130 13.47 -15.64 -5.49
CA ARG A 130 13.71 -17.09 -5.55
C ARG A 130 12.46 -17.91 -5.31
N HIS A 131 11.71 -17.62 -4.25
CA HIS A 131 10.68 -18.54 -3.79
C HIS A 131 9.34 -18.29 -4.49
N PRO A 132 8.58 -19.34 -4.82
CA PRO A 132 7.21 -19.18 -5.29
C PRO A 132 6.30 -18.68 -4.15
N PRO A 133 5.17 -18.03 -4.49
CA PRO A 133 4.19 -17.62 -3.50
C PRO A 133 3.72 -18.76 -2.61
N ARG A 134 3.85 -18.60 -1.29
CA ARG A 134 3.34 -19.54 -0.30
C ARG A 134 2.62 -18.77 0.80
N ARG A 135 1.30 -18.89 0.83
CA ARG A 135 0.49 -18.24 1.86
C ARG A 135 0.62 -18.98 3.18
N LEU A 136 1.05 -18.26 4.22
CA LEU A 136 1.15 -18.78 5.57
C LEU A 136 -0.12 -18.58 6.38
N LEU A 137 -0.68 -17.37 6.26
CA LEU A 137 -1.83 -16.92 7.00
C LEU A 137 -3.13 -17.51 6.44
N GLN A 138 -3.99 -18.04 7.32
CA GLN A 138 -5.18 -18.83 6.97
C GLN A 138 -6.51 -18.15 7.37
N GLU A 139 -6.43 -16.93 7.87
CA GLU A 139 -7.58 -16.12 8.28
C GLU A 139 -8.57 -16.01 7.10
N PRO A 140 -9.89 -16.04 7.34
CA PRO A 140 -10.91 -16.02 6.28
C PRO A 140 -10.72 -14.91 5.24
N ARG A 141 -10.21 -13.76 5.68
CA ARG A 141 -9.89 -12.61 4.82
C ARG A 141 -8.93 -12.97 3.69
N TYR A 142 -7.88 -13.74 3.98
CA TYR A 142 -6.84 -14.06 3.01
C TYR A 142 -7.27 -15.19 2.07
N THR A 143 -8.06 -16.14 2.56
CA THR A 143 -8.70 -17.15 1.70
C THR A 143 -9.65 -16.48 0.69
N ALA A 144 -10.48 -15.54 1.13
CA ALA A 144 -11.38 -14.80 0.26
C ALA A 144 -10.63 -13.89 -0.74
N MET A 145 -9.59 -13.21 -0.27
CA MET A 145 -8.74 -12.34 -1.09
C MET A 145 -7.99 -13.14 -2.17
N GLU A 146 -7.39 -14.28 -1.81
CA GLU A 146 -6.73 -15.18 -2.77
C GLU A 146 -7.71 -15.67 -3.84
N ALA A 147 -8.89 -16.15 -3.44
CA ALA A 147 -9.94 -16.57 -4.36
C ALA A 147 -10.39 -15.43 -5.30
N ALA A 148 -10.53 -14.21 -4.77
CA ALA A 148 -10.92 -13.05 -5.57
C ALA A 148 -9.86 -12.67 -6.62
N LEU A 149 -8.59 -12.67 -6.21
CA LEU A 149 -7.47 -12.23 -7.05
C LEU A 149 -7.05 -13.29 -8.07
N ASP A 150 -7.23 -14.58 -7.77
CA ASP A 150 -6.92 -15.68 -8.69
C ASP A 150 -7.71 -15.60 -10.00
N ARG A 151 -8.85 -14.90 -10.00
CA ARG A 151 -9.63 -14.60 -11.22
C ARG A 151 -8.86 -13.77 -12.25
N SER A 152 -7.91 -12.95 -11.80
CA SER A 152 -7.03 -12.15 -12.67
C SER A 152 -5.71 -12.85 -12.99
N GLY A 153 -5.53 -14.10 -12.56
CA GLY A 153 -4.33 -14.90 -12.77
C GLY A 153 -3.37 -14.90 -11.57
N SER A 154 -2.11 -15.26 -11.81
CA SER A 154 -1.16 -15.58 -10.72
C SER A 154 -0.55 -14.38 -9.99
N ALA A 155 -0.78 -13.15 -10.46
CA ALA A 155 -0.18 -11.94 -9.88
C ALA A 155 -0.68 -11.68 -8.45
N GLY A 156 -1.93 -12.02 -8.14
CA GLY A 156 -2.54 -11.86 -6.82
C GLY A 156 -1.77 -12.56 -5.72
N ARG A 157 -1.53 -13.86 -5.90
CA ARG A 157 -0.75 -14.66 -4.94
C ARG A 157 0.67 -14.13 -4.77
N ALA A 158 1.30 -13.68 -5.86
CA ALA A 158 2.65 -13.10 -5.79
C ALA A 158 2.68 -11.77 -5.03
N MET A 159 1.74 -10.86 -5.29
CA MET A 159 1.59 -9.63 -4.52
C MET A 159 1.40 -9.96 -3.03
N MET A 160 0.47 -10.85 -2.69
CA MET A 160 0.16 -11.21 -1.31
C MET A 160 1.32 -11.89 -0.57
N CYS A 161 2.09 -12.75 -1.24
CA CYS A 161 2.97 -13.69 -0.55
C CYS A 161 4.45 -13.52 -0.85
N THR A 162 4.84 -12.62 -1.75
CA THR A 162 6.26 -12.47 -2.14
C THR A 162 6.72 -11.03 -2.27
N SER A 163 5.91 -10.04 -1.91
CA SER A 163 6.27 -8.64 -2.12
C SER A 163 6.44 -7.89 -0.80
N ALA A 164 7.26 -6.84 -0.83
CA ALA A 164 7.47 -5.93 0.29
C ALA A 164 7.70 -4.49 -0.20
N SER A 165 7.36 -3.50 0.60
CA SER A 165 7.41 -2.07 0.27
C SER A 165 7.92 -1.18 1.39
N VAL A 166 8.26 0.05 0.98
CA VAL A 166 8.24 1.22 1.84
C VAL A 166 7.00 2.03 1.45
N GLN A 167 6.11 2.31 2.39
CA GLN A 167 4.93 3.13 2.16
C GLN A 167 5.05 4.40 2.99
N VAL A 168 5.02 5.57 2.34
CA VAL A 168 5.20 6.86 3.03
C VAL A 168 3.85 7.53 3.23
N CYS A 169 3.55 7.89 4.47
CA CYS A 169 2.30 8.53 4.86
C CYS A 169 2.54 10.00 5.18
N VAL A 170 1.93 10.90 4.40
CA VAL A 170 2.03 12.36 4.58
C VAL A 170 0.63 12.96 4.73
N ASP A 171 0.50 14.02 5.51
CA ASP A 171 -0.79 14.71 5.66
C ASP A 171 -1.41 15.11 4.31
N ALA A 172 -2.75 15.09 4.24
CA ALA A 172 -3.48 15.37 3.01
C ALA A 172 -3.21 16.79 2.49
N GLY A 173 -3.00 17.74 3.38
CA GLY A 173 -2.73 19.14 3.07
C GLY A 173 -3.88 20.07 3.41
N GLU A 174 -3.70 21.35 3.09
CA GLU A 174 -4.64 22.40 3.39
C GLU A 174 -5.88 22.31 2.50
N GLU A 175 -7.03 22.82 2.97
CA GLU A 175 -8.25 22.89 2.16
C GLU A 175 -8.08 23.88 0.99
N GLU A 176 -7.39 24.99 1.26
CA GLU A 176 -7.18 26.08 0.31
C GLU A 176 -6.20 25.68 -0.81
N PRO A 177 -6.36 26.24 -2.02
CA PRO A 177 -5.40 26.04 -3.10
C PRO A 177 -4.01 26.57 -2.73
N GLY A 178 -2.96 25.86 -3.15
CA GLY A 178 -1.58 26.27 -2.97
C GLY A 178 -0.62 25.08 -3.07
N PRO A 179 0.69 25.29 -2.90
CA PRO A 179 1.69 24.22 -2.89
C PRO A 179 1.37 23.12 -1.85
N LEU A 180 0.81 23.52 -0.70
CA LEU A 180 0.40 22.61 0.37
C LEU A 180 -1.09 22.20 0.33
N GLY A 181 -1.85 22.68 -0.67
CA GLY A 181 -3.26 22.35 -0.80
C GLY A 181 -3.47 20.88 -1.18
N TYR A 182 -4.51 20.24 -0.65
CA TYR A 182 -4.70 18.80 -0.81
C TYR A 182 -4.84 18.36 -2.28
N GLY A 183 -5.48 19.18 -3.12
CA GLY A 183 -5.58 18.92 -4.55
C GLY A 183 -4.22 18.91 -5.26
N ARG A 184 -3.32 19.83 -4.86
CA ARG A 184 -1.96 19.93 -5.39
C ARG A 184 -1.11 18.74 -4.95
N ARG A 185 -1.16 18.39 -3.67
CA ARG A 185 -0.44 17.23 -3.10
C ARG A 185 -0.94 15.92 -3.71
N TRP A 186 -2.24 15.77 -3.92
CA TRP A 186 -2.82 14.61 -4.61
C TRP A 186 -2.28 14.44 -6.03
N GLN A 187 -2.25 15.53 -6.81
CA GLN A 187 -1.70 15.50 -8.17
C GLN A 187 -0.20 15.20 -8.16
N LEU A 188 0.55 15.85 -7.27
CA LEU A 188 1.99 15.63 -7.11
C LEU A 188 2.29 14.16 -6.79
N ALA A 189 1.57 13.55 -5.86
CA ALA A 189 1.77 12.15 -5.46
C ALA A 189 1.66 11.15 -6.62
N HIS A 190 0.80 11.41 -7.61
CA HIS A 190 0.64 10.52 -8.77
C HIS A 190 1.72 10.71 -9.84
N LEU A 191 2.19 11.95 -10.06
CA LEU A 191 3.26 12.24 -11.01
C LEU A 191 4.63 11.84 -10.43
N LEU A 192 4.91 12.30 -9.21
CA LEU A 192 6.12 11.95 -8.47
C LEU A 192 6.18 10.45 -8.18
N GLY A 193 5.03 9.78 -8.00
CA GLY A 193 4.95 8.34 -7.79
C GLY A 193 5.66 7.53 -8.88
N ALA A 194 5.59 7.93 -10.15
CA ALA A 194 6.33 7.26 -11.22
C ALA A 194 7.84 7.44 -11.08
N VAL A 195 8.30 8.64 -10.71
CA VAL A 195 9.71 8.91 -10.45
C VAL A 195 10.21 8.10 -9.25
N LEU A 196 9.40 7.99 -8.19
CA LEU A 196 9.70 7.16 -7.02
C LEU A 196 9.79 5.68 -7.37
N VAL A 197 8.88 5.15 -8.21
CA VAL A 197 8.99 3.79 -8.75
C VAL A 197 10.32 3.61 -9.49
N ALA A 198 10.68 4.56 -10.35
CA ALA A 198 11.90 4.45 -11.16
C ALA A 198 13.18 4.52 -10.31
N ALA A 199 13.23 5.45 -9.36
CA ALA A 199 14.40 5.70 -8.51
C ALA A 199 14.63 4.59 -7.48
N PHE A 200 13.55 4.01 -6.96
CA PHE A 200 13.60 2.99 -5.91
C PHE A 200 13.23 1.58 -6.41
N ALA A 201 13.29 1.33 -7.71
CA ALA A 201 13.03 0.01 -8.26
C ALA A 201 14.05 -1.02 -7.73
N ASN A 202 13.58 -2.02 -6.98
CA ASN A 202 14.43 -2.98 -6.27
C ASN A 202 13.88 -4.42 -6.34
N SER A 203 13.36 -4.81 -7.50
CA SER A 203 12.83 -6.16 -7.72
C SER A 203 13.00 -6.67 -9.17
N PRO A 204 14.21 -6.79 -9.72
CA PRO A 204 14.40 -7.17 -11.13
C PRO A 204 14.33 -8.69 -11.40
N TYR A 205 14.17 -9.51 -10.36
CA TYR A 205 14.11 -10.98 -10.46
C TYR A 205 12.85 -11.52 -9.81
N ARG A 206 12.39 -12.68 -10.29
CA ARG A 206 11.34 -13.50 -9.68
C ARG A 206 11.60 -14.95 -10.01
N GLN A 207 11.55 -15.85 -9.03
CA GLN A 207 11.76 -17.29 -9.22
C GLN A 207 13.05 -17.64 -10.00
N GLY A 208 14.15 -16.96 -9.67
CA GLY A 208 15.48 -17.19 -10.24
C GLY A 208 15.73 -16.58 -11.61
N VAL A 209 14.73 -15.93 -12.23
CA VAL A 209 14.86 -15.35 -13.57
C VAL A 209 14.68 -13.83 -13.57
N ARG A 210 15.37 -13.14 -14.48
CA ARG A 210 15.11 -11.72 -14.75
C ARG A 210 13.74 -11.58 -15.40
N THR A 211 12.96 -10.62 -14.93
CA THR A 211 11.58 -10.43 -15.41
C THR A 211 11.49 -9.46 -16.59
N GLY A 212 12.57 -8.72 -16.86
CA GLY A 212 12.56 -7.59 -17.80
C GLY A 212 12.05 -6.29 -17.19
N TRP A 213 11.65 -6.29 -15.92
CA TRP A 213 11.25 -5.10 -15.16
C TRP A 213 12.37 -4.69 -14.19
N ARG A 214 12.48 -3.40 -13.88
CA ARG A 214 13.28 -2.92 -12.73
C ARG A 214 12.52 -3.10 -11.43
N SER A 215 11.23 -2.75 -11.42
CA SER A 215 10.29 -3.08 -10.34
C SER A 215 9.30 -4.13 -10.84
N THR A 216 9.61 -5.41 -10.60
CA THR A 216 8.62 -6.50 -10.79
C THR A 216 7.44 -6.31 -9.86
N ARG A 217 7.65 -5.74 -8.66
CA ARG A 217 6.56 -5.41 -7.74
C ARG A 217 5.53 -4.55 -8.46
N GLN A 218 5.92 -3.42 -9.05
CA GLN A 218 4.96 -2.55 -9.73
C GLN A 218 4.28 -3.23 -10.93
N ALA A 219 4.98 -4.12 -11.63
CA ALA A 219 4.39 -4.92 -12.71
C ALA A 219 3.32 -5.91 -12.20
N LEU A 220 3.48 -6.47 -10.99
CA LEU A 220 2.44 -7.30 -10.37
C LEU A 220 1.16 -6.49 -10.15
N TRP A 221 1.24 -5.23 -9.71
CA TRP A 221 0.09 -4.35 -9.47
C TRP A 221 -0.62 -3.97 -10.78
N ASP A 222 0.12 -3.75 -11.87
CA ASP A 222 -0.45 -3.53 -13.22
C ASP A 222 -1.29 -4.75 -13.66
N ALA A 223 -0.84 -5.96 -13.33
CA ALA A 223 -1.47 -7.24 -13.66
C ALA A 223 -2.59 -7.71 -12.71
N LEU A 224 -2.87 -6.99 -11.62
CA LEU A 224 -3.98 -7.29 -10.71
C LEU A 224 -5.34 -6.91 -11.31
N ASP A 225 -6.40 -7.11 -10.51
CA ASP A 225 -7.79 -6.71 -10.77
C ASP A 225 -7.88 -5.35 -11.48
N PRO A 226 -8.77 -5.22 -12.49
CA PRO A 226 -8.72 -4.12 -13.42
C PRO A 226 -9.10 -2.75 -12.86
N ALA A 227 -9.71 -2.67 -11.68
CA ALA A 227 -10.17 -1.43 -11.08
C ALA A 227 -9.41 -1.08 -9.80
N ARG A 228 -9.28 -2.02 -8.85
CA ARG A 228 -8.85 -1.72 -7.47
C ARG A 228 -7.41 -1.21 -7.34
N THR A 229 -6.57 -1.42 -8.35
CA THR A 229 -5.18 -0.95 -8.36
C THR A 229 -4.99 0.37 -9.07
N LEU A 230 -6.05 0.91 -9.68
CA LEU A 230 -5.97 2.13 -10.45
C LEU A 230 -6.06 3.36 -9.54
N ALA A 231 -5.30 4.39 -9.88
CA ALA A 231 -5.61 5.73 -9.42
C ALA A 231 -7.03 6.11 -9.86
N PRO A 232 -7.82 6.81 -9.03
CA PRO A 232 -9.14 7.30 -9.41
C PRO A 232 -9.13 8.04 -10.73
N ALA A 233 -9.92 7.55 -11.69
CA ALA A 233 -10.12 8.23 -12.96
C ALA A 233 -11.12 9.37 -12.77
N GLY A 234 -10.87 10.53 -13.40
CA GLY A 234 -11.88 11.57 -13.47
C GLY A 234 -11.33 12.99 -13.55
N ARG A 235 -12.18 13.89 -14.07
CA ARG A 235 -12.00 15.34 -13.99
C ARG A 235 -12.94 15.82 -12.88
N GLY A 236 -12.39 16.18 -11.72
CA GLY A 236 -13.17 16.56 -10.55
C GLY A 236 -12.28 16.77 -9.33
N SER A 237 -12.89 17.00 -8.17
CA SER A 237 -12.14 17.06 -6.92
C SER A 237 -11.56 15.67 -6.58
N PRO A 238 -10.40 15.59 -5.89
CA PRO A 238 -9.87 14.31 -5.41
C PRO A 238 -10.87 13.52 -4.57
N ARG A 239 -11.71 14.21 -3.77
CA ARG A 239 -12.77 13.60 -2.95
C ARG A 239 -13.82 12.91 -3.82
N ASP A 240 -14.31 13.57 -4.87
CA ASP A 240 -15.34 12.99 -5.75
C ASP A 240 -14.78 11.84 -6.58
N ALA A 241 -13.57 12.00 -7.11
CA ALA A 241 -12.91 10.94 -7.87
C ALA A 241 -12.68 9.69 -7.02
N TRP A 242 -12.17 9.85 -5.78
CA TRP A 242 -12.00 8.74 -4.85
C TRP A 242 -13.34 8.11 -4.45
N THR A 243 -14.37 8.94 -4.18
CA THR A 243 -15.70 8.45 -3.81
C THR A 243 -16.30 7.58 -4.90
N ALA A 244 -16.29 8.06 -6.15
CA ALA A 244 -16.75 7.29 -7.30
C ALA A 244 -15.93 5.99 -7.46
N HIS A 245 -14.60 6.09 -7.38
CA HIS A 245 -13.72 4.93 -7.50
C HIS A 245 -14.00 3.84 -6.45
N VAL A 246 -14.21 4.20 -5.18
CA VAL A 246 -14.56 3.24 -4.13
C VAL A 246 -15.91 2.57 -4.41
N LEU A 247 -16.94 3.37 -4.70
CA LEU A 247 -18.29 2.86 -4.91
C LEU A 247 -18.42 2.00 -6.17
N ASP A 248 -17.68 2.34 -7.22
CA ASP A 248 -17.76 1.67 -8.52
C ASP A 248 -16.77 0.50 -8.66
N THR A 249 -15.92 0.26 -7.65
CA THR A 249 -15.02 -0.91 -7.60
C THR A 249 -15.75 -2.14 -7.04
N SER A 250 -15.49 -3.30 -7.63
CA SER A 250 -16.08 -4.57 -7.18
C SER A 250 -15.67 -4.96 -5.76
N VAL A 251 -16.67 -5.31 -4.96
CA VAL A 251 -16.53 -5.86 -3.60
C VAL A 251 -15.66 -7.11 -3.67
N MET A 252 -14.53 -7.10 -2.96
CA MET A 252 -13.62 -8.25 -2.94
C MET A 252 -14.25 -9.43 -2.18
N CYS A 253 -14.82 -9.14 -1.02
CA CYS A 253 -15.44 -10.14 -0.18
C CYS A 253 -16.53 -9.55 0.74
N VAL A 254 -17.48 -10.40 1.11
CA VAL A 254 -18.54 -10.12 2.07
C VAL A 254 -18.25 -10.93 3.32
N ARG A 255 -17.99 -10.23 4.43
CA ARG A 255 -17.63 -10.88 5.70
C ARG A 255 -18.81 -11.66 6.27
N SER A 256 -18.48 -12.80 6.87
CA SER A 256 -19.40 -13.56 7.70
C SER A 256 -18.84 -13.72 9.11
N ASP A 257 -19.75 -13.63 10.09
CA ASP A 257 -19.45 -13.70 11.53
C ASP A 257 -19.87 -15.05 12.15
N ASP A 258 -20.61 -15.88 11.41
CA ASP A 258 -21.13 -17.18 11.85
C ASP A 258 -20.15 -18.35 11.62
N GLY A 259 -18.89 -18.03 11.29
CA GLY A 259 -17.85 -19.01 10.98
C GLY A 259 -17.93 -19.60 9.57
N THR A 260 -18.90 -19.20 8.75
CA THR A 260 -18.91 -19.57 7.32
C THR A 260 -17.81 -18.83 6.55
N PRO A 261 -17.29 -19.42 5.45
CA PRO A 261 -16.36 -18.74 4.58
C PRO A 261 -16.93 -17.41 4.09
N TRP A 262 -16.11 -16.38 4.05
CA TRP A 262 -16.51 -15.08 3.51
C TRP A 262 -16.93 -15.22 2.05
N GLY A 263 -18.01 -14.55 1.67
CA GLY A 263 -18.50 -14.55 0.29
C GLY A 263 -17.53 -13.82 -0.62
N VAL A 264 -17.36 -14.29 -1.86
CA VAL A 264 -16.44 -13.70 -2.85
C VAL A 264 -17.22 -13.34 -4.13
N PRO A 265 -18.06 -12.30 -4.09
CA PRO A 265 -18.97 -12.00 -5.19
C PRO A 265 -18.21 -11.67 -6.48
N GLU A 266 -18.85 -11.93 -7.62
CA GLU A 266 -18.33 -11.61 -8.95
C GLU A 266 -19.12 -10.45 -9.53
N GLY A 267 -18.42 -9.41 -10.00
CA GLY A 267 -19.03 -8.26 -10.68
C GLY A 267 -19.85 -7.32 -9.79
N LEU A 268 -20.04 -7.61 -8.50
CA LEU A 268 -20.79 -6.76 -7.58
C LEU A 268 -19.98 -5.51 -7.18
N THR A 269 -20.33 -4.33 -7.68
CA THR A 269 -19.77 -3.06 -7.17
C THR A 269 -20.36 -2.72 -5.81
N PHE A 270 -19.67 -1.90 -5.01
CA PHE A 270 -20.22 -1.47 -3.72
C PHE A 270 -21.51 -0.66 -3.90
N ARG A 271 -21.59 0.14 -4.98
CA ARG A 271 -22.79 0.88 -5.36
C ARG A 271 -23.96 -0.05 -5.68
N ASP A 272 -23.72 -1.11 -6.46
CA ASP A 272 -24.74 -2.12 -6.77
C ASP A 272 -25.17 -2.87 -5.51
N TRP A 273 -24.24 -3.12 -4.58
CA TRP A 273 -24.55 -3.76 -3.31
C TRP A 273 -25.48 -2.90 -2.45
N ILE A 274 -25.22 -1.60 -2.33
CA ILE A 274 -26.11 -0.65 -1.64
C ILE A 274 -27.50 -0.64 -2.29
N ARG A 275 -27.57 -0.52 -3.62
CA ARG A 275 -28.84 -0.40 -4.35
C ARG A 275 -29.66 -1.69 -4.36
N GLY A 276 -28.99 -2.84 -4.45
CA GLY A 276 -29.61 -4.15 -4.56
C GLY A 276 -29.88 -4.83 -3.22
N GLY A 277 -29.15 -4.49 -2.15
CA GLY A 277 -29.31 -5.08 -0.82
C GLY A 277 -29.03 -6.59 -0.75
N SER A 278 -28.30 -7.14 -1.73
CA SER A 278 -27.96 -8.57 -1.85
C SER A 278 -26.45 -8.74 -1.91
N PRO A 279 -25.84 -9.75 -1.22
CA PRO A 279 -26.47 -10.91 -0.56
C PRO A 279 -27.19 -10.59 0.77
N ARG A 280 -26.92 -9.42 1.33
CA ARG A 280 -27.65 -8.77 2.44
C ARG A 280 -27.46 -7.27 2.30
N PRO A 281 -28.25 -6.41 2.97
CA PRO A 281 -27.93 -4.98 2.99
C PRO A 281 -26.51 -4.72 3.53
N PRO A 282 -25.67 -3.92 2.85
CA PRO A 282 -24.38 -3.54 3.39
C PRO A 282 -24.56 -2.59 4.56
N VAL A 283 -23.61 -2.60 5.49
CA VAL A 283 -23.57 -1.68 6.63
C VAL A 283 -22.27 -0.86 6.57
N LEU A 284 -22.15 0.19 7.39
CA LEU A 284 -20.96 1.06 7.39
C LEU A 284 -19.64 0.28 7.53
N ALA A 285 -19.64 -0.77 8.36
CA ALA A 285 -18.47 -1.61 8.54
C ALA A 285 -18.02 -2.32 7.25
N ASP A 286 -18.95 -2.62 6.33
CA ASP A 286 -18.61 -3.20 5.02
C ASP A 286 -17.95 -2.17 4.11
N LEU A 287 -18.39 -0.90 4.16
CA LEU A 287 -17.74 0.19 3.41
C LEU A 287 -16.32 0.42 3.94
N ASP A 288 -16.19 0.56 5.26
CA ASP A 288 -14.89 0.76 5.92
C ASP A 288 -13.93 -0.41 5.56
N TYR A 289 -14.43 -1.64 5.49
CA TYR A 289 -13.65 -2.80 5.05
C TYR A 289 -13.33 -2.77 3.56
N HIS A 290 -14.31 -2.48 2.69
CA HIS A 290 -14.13 -2.40 1.24
C HIS A 290 -13.01 -1.43 0.85
N VAL A 291 -12.94 -0.26 1.51
CA VAL A 291 -11.86 0.73 1.34
C VAL A 291 -10.47 0.12 1.54
N THR A 292 -10.30 -0.84 2.45
CA THR A 292 -9.02 -1.52 2.70
C THR A 292 -8.63 -2.48 1.58
N THR A 293 -9.58 -2.89 0.73
CA THR A 293 -9.39 -3.82 -0.39
C THR A 293 -9.07 -3.12 -1.72
N LEU A 294 -8.95 -1.80 -1.70
CA LEU A 294 -8.39 -1.01 -2.80
C LEU A 294 -6.90 -0.78 -2.57
N PHE A 295 -6.12 -0.94 -3.64
CA PHE A 295 -4.67 -0.85 -3.66
C PHE A 295 -4.18 0.15 -4.72
N PRO A 296 -4.73 1.39 -4.76
CA PRO A 296 -4.23 2.41 -5.68
C PRO A 296 -2.78 2.76 -5.35
N PRO A 297 -2.04 3.41 -6.27
CA PRO A 297 -0.68 3.85 -5.98
C PRO A 297 -0.61 4.87 -4.84
N VAL A 298 -1.64 5.71 -4.70
CA VAL A 298 -1.81 6.66 -3.59
C VAL A 298 -3.18 6.43 -2.97
N ARG A 299 -3.23 6.08 -1.69
CA ARG A 299 -4.49 5.82 -0.98
C ARG A 299 -4.81 6.96 0.00
N PRO A 300 -6.01 7.56 -0.06
CA PRO A 300 -6.42 8.60 0.88
C PRO A 300 -7.14 7.99 2.10
N ARG A 301 -6.51 8.07 3.28
CA ARG A 301 -7.03 7.54 4.59
C ARG A 301 -7.19 8.64 5.64
N GLY A 302 -7.39 9.87 5.19
CA GLY A 302 -7.29 11.10 5.96
C GLY A 302 -5.93 11.78 5.77
N HIS A 303 -4.92 10.99 5.44
CA HIS A 303 -3.60 11.37 4.94
C HIS A 303 -3.41 10.72 3.55
N LEU A 304 -2.33 11.08 2.84
CA LEU A 304 -1.93 10.42 1.60
C LEU A 304 -0.90 9.34 1.91
N GLU A 305 -1.22 8.12 1.54
CA GLU A 305 -0.37 6.95 1.67
C GLU A 305 0.21 6.60 0.29
N LEU A 306 1.51 6.81 0.09
CA LEU A 306 2.23 6.51 -1.15
C LEU A 306 2.74 5.06 -1.08
N ARG A 307 2.26 4.18 -1.96
CA ARG A 307 2.36 2.71 -1.79
C ARG A 307 3.29 2.00 -2.80
N MET A 308 3.93 2.77 -3.67
CA MET A 308 4.58 2.27 -4.89
C MET A 308 6.06 1.94 -4.74
N ILE A 309 6.70 2.32 -3.63
CA ILE A 309 8.15 2.15 -3.44
C ILE A 309 8.44 0.71 -3.00
N ASP A 310 9.30 0.01 -3.74
CA ASP A 310 9.79 -1.32 -3.36
C ASP A 310 10.49 -1.26 -2.00
N ALA A 311 10.50 -2.36 -1.24
CA ALA A 311 11.39 -2.45 -0.08
C ALA A 311 12.85 -2.34 -0.54
N GLN A 312 13.64 -1.55 0.18
CA GLN A 312 15.00 -1.17 -0.21
C GLN A 312 16.06 -1.98 0.51
N SER A 313 17.15 -2.29 -0.19
CA SER A 313 18.23 -3.12 0.35
C SER A 313 19.05 -2.41 1.43
N GLY A 314 19.71 -3.22 2.26
CA GLY A 314 20.50 -2.75 3.38
C GLY A 314 19.69 -2.59 4.67
N PRO A 315 20.37 -2.46 5.82
CA PRO A 315 19.70 -2.37 7.11
C PRO A 315 18.79 -1.12 7.22
N ASP A 316 19.19 -0.01 6.60
CA ASP A 316 18.46 1.25 6.73
C ASP A 316 18.00 1.78 5.37
N GLY A 317 17.79 0.88 4.40
CA GLY A 317 17.43 1.23 3.01
C GLY A 317 16.15 2.06 2.88
N TRP A 318 15.27 2.00 3.88
CA TRP A 318 14.01 2.75 3.92
C TRP A 318 14.17 4.23 4.27
N LEU A 319 15.31 4.65 4.81
CA LEU A 319 15.52 6.04 5.26
C LEU A 319 15.45 7.04 4.10
N VAL A 320 16.11 6.73 2.98
CA VAL A 320 16.17 7.63 1.82
C VAL A 320 14.79 7.85 1.16
N PRO A 321 14.02 6.80 0.81
CA PRO A 321 12.68 7.01 0.24
C PRO A 321 11.75 7.77 1.19
N LEU A 322 11.82 7.52 2.50
CA LEU A 322 11.07 8.28 3.49
C LEU A 322 11.52 9.76 3.51
N ALA A 323 12.81 10.02 3.68
CA ALA A 323 13.33 11.38 3.83
C ALA A 323 13.06 12.25 2.61
N VAL A 324 13.32 11.74 1.41
CA VAL A 324 13.08 12.45 0.16
C VAL A 324 11.59 12.74 0.00
N THR A 325 10.72 11.74 0.17
CA THR A 325 9.28 11.94 0.03
C THR A 325 8.76 12.97 1.03
N THR A 326 9.16 12.89 2.30
CA THR A 326 8.74 13.85 3.32
C THR A 326 9.18 15.27 2.98
N ALA A 327 10.44 15.48 2.60
CA ALA A 327 10.95 16.79 2.25
C ALA A 327 10.22 17.41 1.04
N LEU A 328 9.93 16.60 0.02
CA LEU A 328 9.24 17.02 -1.19
C LEU A 328 7.77 17.38 -0.98
N PHE A 329 7.16 16.90 0.11
CA PHE A 329 5.77 17.23 0.44
C PHE A 329 5.68 18.33 1.51
N ASP A 330 6.51 18.32 2.53
CA ASP A 330 6.31 19.20 3.70
C ASP A 330 6.97 20.58 3.56
N ASP A 331 8.03 20.70 2.74
CA ASP A 331 8.64 21.99 2.45
C ASP A 331 7.96 22.68 1.24
N PRO A 332 7.38 23.89 1.39
CA PRO A 332 6.66 24.55 0.31
C PRO A 332 7.51 24.86 -0.94
N GLU A 333 8.80 25.17 -0.76
CA GLU A 333 9.70 25.50 -1.86
C GLU A 333 10.11 24.23 -2.62
N ALA A 334 10.42 23.16 -1.89
CA ALA A 334 10.68 21.84 -2.45
C ALA A 334 9.45 21.32 -3.20
N ALA A 335 8.25 21.41 -2.61
CA ALA A 335 6.99 20.97 -3.21
C ALA A 335 6.69 21.69 -4.53
N GLU A 336 6.93 22.99 -4.59
CA GLU A 336 6.75 23.77 -5.81
C GLU A 336 7.82 23.44 -6.86
N THR A 337 9.07 23.27 -6.44
CA THR A 337 10.19 22.89 -7.31
C THR A 337 9.93 21.53 -7.97
N VAL A 338 9.65 20.51 -7.16
CA VAL A 338 9.40 19.16 -7.67
C VAL A 338 8.16 19.11 -8.53
N TYR A 339 7.10 19.85 -8.20
CA TYR A 339 5.93 19.92 -9.06
C TYR A 339 6.30 20.43 -10.45
N ARG A 340 7.11 21.49 -10.56
CA ARG A 340 7.56 22.01 -11.86
C ARG A 340 8.40 21.00 -12.62
N THR A 341 9.23 20.22 -11.92
CA THR A 341 10.04 19.14 -12.50
C THR A 341 9.16 18.01 -13.06
N VAL A 342 8.14 17.56 -12.32
CA VAL A 342 7.33 16.39 -12.73
C VAL A 342 6.10 16.74 -13.55
N LYS A 343 5.69 18.01 -13.62
CA LYS A 343 4.51 18.45 -14.40
C LYS A 343 4.59 18.05 -15.88
N PRO A 344 5.73 18.19 -16.60
CA PRO A 344 5.84 17.77 -17.99
C PRO A 344 5.55 16.28 -18.20
N LEU A 345 5.87 15.42 -17.21
CA LEU A 345 5.62 13.99 -17.26
C LEU A 345 4.12 13.64 -17.42
N ALA A 346 3.22 14.58 -17.12
CA ALA A 346 1.78 14.41 -17.34
C ALA A 346 1.43 14.16 -18.81
N GLU A 347 2.24 14.67 -19.75
CA GLU A 347 2.07 14.41 -21.19
C GLU A 347 2.36 12.93 -21.51
N THR A 348 3.46 12.39 -20.99
CA THR A 348 3.83 10.97 -21.09
C THR A 348 2.82 10.06 -20.37
N ALA A 349 2.28 10.49 -19.22
CA ALA A 349 1.23 9.76 -18.51
C ALA A 349 -0.06 9.66 -19.33
N GLY A 350 -0.44 10.72 -20.05
CA GLY A 350 -1.67 10.74 -20.84
C GLY A 350 -2.95 10.53 -19.99
N PRO A 351 -4.07 10.10 -20.60
CA PRO A 351 -5.37 10.06 -19.93
C PRO A 351 -5.61 8.78 -19.10
N SER A 352 -4.78 7.76 -19.25
CA SER A 352 -4.98 6.49 -18.54
C SER A 352 -4.59 6.64 -17.07
N PRO A 353 -5.32 6.00 -16.14
CA PRO A 353 -4.96 6.03 -14.73
C PRO A 353 -3.66 5.27 -14.47
N ALA A 354 -2.87 5.76 -13.52
CA ALA A 354 -1.75 5.03 -12.95
C ALA A 354 -2.26 3.74 -12.26
N PRO A 355 -1.45 2.67 -12.16
CA PRO A 355 -0.11 2.53 -12.72
C PRO A 355 -0.11 2.07 -14.20
N ARG A 356 -1.26 1.95 -14.85
CA ARG A 356 -1.38 1.36 -16.20
C ARG A 356 -1.06 2.32 -17.35
N ASN A 357 -0.73 3.55 -17.03
CA ASN A 357 -0.40 4.56 -18.01
C ASN A 357 1.06 4.42 -18.49
N PRO A 358 1.43 5.01 -19.64
CA PRO A 358 2.75 4.82 -20.22
C PRO A 358 3.89 5.24 -19.29
N LEU A 359 3.77 6.38 -18.61
CA LEU A 359 4.77 6.88 -17.65
C LEU A 359 5.09 5.85 -16.56
N TRP A 360 4.07 5.31 -15.89
CA TRP A 360 4.25 4.34 -14.80
C TRP A 360 4.79 3.00 -15.29
N ARG A 361 4.39 2.56 -16.48
CA ARG A 361 4.92 1.32 -17.09
C ARG A 361 6.38 1.48 -17.48
N THR A 362 6.77 2.61 -18.07
CA THR A 362 8.17 2.94 -18.35
C THR A 362 8.98 3.00 -17.06
N ALA A 363 8.46 3.66 -16.02
CA ALA A 363 9.12 3.71 -14.71
C ALA A 363 9.37 2.33 -14.12
N ALA A 364 8.38 1.44 -14.12
CA ALA A 364 8.53 0.09 -13.61
C ALA A 364 9.48 -0.76 -14.47
N ARG A 365 9.44 -0.61 -15.80
CA ARG A 365 10.19 -1.46 -16.73
C ARG A 365 11.64 -1.03 -16.86
N ASP A 366 11.86 0.26 -17.08
CA ASP A 366 13.12 0.84 -17.51
C ASP A 366 13.83 1.56 -16.35
N GLY A 367 13.08 2.04 -15.35
CA GLY A 367 13.62 2.76 -14.19
C GLY A 367 14.36 4.03 -14.61
N LEU A 368 15.46 4.36 -13.93
CA LEU A 368 16.32 5.49 -14.30
C LEU A 368 17.15 5.27 -15.59
N ALA A 369 16.93 4.17 -16.32
CA ALA A 369 17.47 4.07 -17.68
C ALA A 369 16.67 4.91 -18.68
N ASP A 370 15.43 5.29 -18.33
CA ASP A 370 14.66 6.27 -19.08
C ASP A 370 15.19 7.70 -18.83
N PRO A 371 15.56 8.48 -19.86
CA PRO A 371 16.16 9.80 -19.69
C PRO A 371 15.25 10.83 -19.03
N GLU A 372 13.94 10.76 -19.27
CA GLU A 372 12.97 11.73 -18.72
C GLU A 372 12.83 11.51 -17.21
N LEU A 373 12.70 10.24 -16.79
CA LEU A 373 12.65 9.85 -15.39
C LEU A 373 13.98 10.07 -14.66
N ALA A 374 15.11 9.80 -15.31
CA ALA A 374 16.43 10.06 -14.75
C ALA A 374 16.64 11.55 -14.46
N ALA A 375 16.31 12.42 -15.43
CA ALA A 375 16.42 13.87 -15.26
C ALA A 375 15.47 14.42 -14.19
N ALA A 376 14.29 13.81 -13.99
CA ALA A 376 13.38 14.20 -12.93
C ALA A 376 13.84 13.75 -11.53
N ALA A 377 14.64 12.68 -11.44
CA ALA A 377 15.10 12.08 -10.19
C ALA A 377 16.41 12.70 -9.65
N THR A 378 17.18 13.41 -10.48
CA THR A 378 18.48 14.01 -10.15
C THR A 378 18.42 15.52 -10.23
#